data_AF-A0A4U7EBE9-F1
#
_entry.id   AF-A0A4U7EBE9-F1
#
_cell.length_a   1.000
_cell.length_b   1.000
_cell.length_c   1.000
_cell.angle_alpha   90.00
_cell.angle_beta   90.00
_cell.angle_gamma   90.00
#
_symmetry.space_group_name_H-M   'P 1'
#
loop_
_entity.id
_entity.type
_entity.pdbx_description
1 polymer ?
#
loop_
_entity_poly.entity_id
_entity_poly.type
_entity_poly.pdbx_seq_one_letter_code
_entity_poly.pdbx_strand_id
1 'polypeptide(L)'
;MPEHEDAATAGDGAPRPEPLRTFFRIDEVRREDGRVRYRGESYVPERTLLRKLTPHFREAGYEVDVEVVDGGHVVVATPFDRGRDGIPWVNVAMFAATLLSTLFVGAYGWYYVPLAEIQSNPLTLLRAWPFTAAVLGVLMTHELGHYAAGRYHGVPVSLPYVIPFIFPFGTLGAVIRIRGRMPSRKVLFDIGAAGPIAGLFATVVVTAIGLSLDPIQVPAELANSSGAVIRFNNPPLLDFIAGALGQPTSYGDPRLTAHPVVIGGWVGMFFTVLNLLPVGQLDGGHMVRAMLGPRQETVAALVPGALFAIAAYLYFWRGLGLNESVGLWAFWGVFATVIAFNGPANPADEDGLGLPRIAVGAVTFAVGALCFLLVPIQVIGA
;
A
#
# COMPACT_ATOMS: atom_id res chain seq x y z
N MET A 1 33.60 10.03 -54.73
CA MET A 1 33.87 11.18 -53.84
C MET A 1 33.33 12.41 -54.53
N PRO A 2 32.51 13.21 -53.83
CA PRO A 2 32.96 13.92 -52.64
C PRO A 2 32.51 13.24 -51.35
N GLU A 3 33.42 13.30 -50.38
CA GLU A 3 33.23 12.96 -48.97
C GLU A 3 32.32 14.01 -48.32
N HIS A 4 31.39 13.55 -47.51
CA HIS A 4 30.83 14.32 -46.41
C HIS A 4 31.15 13.55 -45.14
N GLU A 5 32.37 13.75 -44.67
CA GLU A 5 32.81 13.41 -43.32
C GLU A 5 32.42 14.57 -42.39
N ASP A 6 31.72 14.18 -41.31
CA ASP A 6 31.77 14.72 -39.96
C ASP A 6 31.55 16.22 -39.67
N ALA A 7 30.53 16.50 -38.84
CA ALA A 7 30.72 17.03 -37.48
C ALA A 7 29.39 17.53 -36.88
N ALA A 8 28.67 16.66 -36.18
CA ALA A 8 27.75 17.08 -35.11
C ALA A 8 27.96 16.16 -33.90
N THR A 9 29.00 16.50 -33.12
CA THR A 9 29.19 16.15 -31.71
C THR A 9 29.15 14.66 -31.34
N ALA A 10 30.29 14.00 -31.56
CA ALA A 10 30.78 13.01 -30.60
C ALA A 10 31.15 13.76 -29.31
N GLY A 11 30.32 13.66 -28.27
CA GLY A 11 30.59 14.30 -26.98
C GLY A 11 29.36 14.64 -26.15
N ASP A 12 28.54 13.65 -25.80
CA ASP A 12 27.67 13.79 -24.63
C ASP A 12 27.40 12.39 -24.09
N GLY A 13 27.59 12.17 -22.78
CA GLY A 13 27.55 10.86 -22.11
C GLY A 13 26.16 10.22 -22.04
N ALA A 14 25.37 10.34 -23.11
CA ALA A 14 24.05 9.77 -23.29
C ALA A 14 24.13 8.25 -23.57
N PRO A 15 23.38 7.41 -22.84
CA PRO A 15 23.41 5.96 -23.00
C PRO A 15 22.85 5.53 -24.36
N ARG A 16 23.70 5.02 -25.26
CA ARG A 16 23.31 4.52 -26.58
C ARG A 16 23.55 3.01 -26.70
N PRO A 17 22.75 2.16 -26.03
CA PRO A 17 22.89 0.71 -26.13
C PRO A 17 22.64 0.24 -27.56
N GLU A 18 23.26 -0.89 -27.94
CA GLU A 18 23.18 -1.46 -29.29
C GLU A 18 21.74 -1.56 -29.83
N PRO A 19 20.74 -2.11 -29.10
CA PRO A 19 19.37 -2.19 -29.62
C PRO A 19 18.72 -0.85 -29.95
N LEU A 20 19.15 0.27 -29.35
CA LEU A 20 18.69 1.60 -29.74
C LEU A 20 19.13 1.92 -31.16
N ARG A 21 20.38 1.59 -31.51
CA ARG A 21 20.91 1.81 -32.87
C ARG A 21 20.27 0.88 -33.90
N THR A 22 19.86 -0.32 -33.47
CA THR A 22 19.32 -1.34 -34.36
C THR A 22 17.84 -1.14 -34.69
N PHE A 23 17.04 -0.71 -33.71
CA PHE A 23 15.57 -0.67 -33.86
C PHE A 23 14.97 0.74 -33.94
N PHE A 24 15.79 1.78 -33.80
CA PHE A 24 15.34 3.16 -33.75
C PHE A 24 16.28 4.09 -34.55
N ARG A 25 15.73 4.84 -35.50
CA ARG A 25 16.46 5.92 -36.16
C ARG A 25 16.41 7.15 -35.29
N ILE A 26 17.56 7.64 -34.83
CA ILE A 26 17.64 8.85 -34.00
C ILE A 26 17.78 10.05 -34.94
N ASP A 27 16.78 10.92 -34.94
CA ASP A 27 16.81 12.18 -35.69
C ASP A 27 17.32 13.33 -34.80
N GLU A 28 16.99 13.32 -33.51
CA GLU A 28 17.43 14.34 -32.54
C GLU A 28 17.62 13.75 -31.14
N VAL A 29 18.64 14.22 -30.40
CA VAL A 29 18.85 13.90 -28.98
C VAL A 29 18.80 15.17 -28.17
N ARG A 30 17.88 15.25 -27.19
CA ARG A 30 17.80 16.36 -26.24
C ARG A 30 17.99 15.88 -24.82
N ARG A 31 18.62 16.73 -24.00
CA ARG A 31 18.77 16.50 -22.56
C ARG A 31 18.06 17.60 -21.79
N GLU A 32 17.07 17.23 -20.98
CA GLU A 32 16.30 18.15 -20.14
C GLU A 32 16.15 17.53 -18.75
N ASP A 33 16.47 18.29 -17.69
CA ASP A 33 16.34 17.88 -16.29
C ASP A 33 16.95 16.51 -15.96
N GLY A 34 18.11 16.21 -16.55
CA GLY A 34 18.81 14.93 -16.37
C GLY A 34 18.25 13.76 -17.19
N ARG A 35 17.09 13.91 -17.85
CA ARG A 35 16.52 12.94 -18.79
C ARG A 35 17.13 13.11 -20.18
N VAL A 36 17.28 12.00 -20.89
CA VAL A 36 17.73 11.98 -22.28
C VAL A 36 16.55 11.58 -23.17
N ARG A 37 16.13 12.44 -24.09
CA ARG A 37 15.08 12.16 -25.07
C ARG A 37 15.71 11.92 -26.44
N TYR A 38 15.44 10.76 -27.02
CA TYR A 38 15.79 10.41 -28.39
C TYR A 38 14.53 10.52 -29.25
N ARG A 39 14.45 11.55 -30.09
CA ARG A 39 13.36 11.72 -31.07
C ARG A 39 13.76 11.03 -32.36
N GLY A 40 12.82 10.33 -32.98
CA GLY A 40 13.13 9.50 -34.14
C GLY A 40 11.98 8.65 -34.67
N GLU A 41 12.31 7.67 -35.50
CA GLU A 41 11.35 6.70 -36.03
C GLU A 41 11.71 5.28 -35.57
N SER A 42 10.70 4.55 -35.07
CA SER A 42 10.86 3.15 -34.69
C SER A 42 10.64 2.24 -35.90
N TYR A 43 11.57 1.29 -36.13
CA TYR A 43 11.44 0.26 -37.16
C TYR A 43 10.57 -0.92 -36.72
N VAL A 44 10.19 -0.97 -35.44
CA VAL A 44 9.37 -2.02 -34.85
C VAL A 44 8.20 -1.42 -34.08
N PRO A 45 7.12 -2.17 -33.82
CA PRO A 45 6.04 -1.68 -32.98
C PRO A 45 6.55 -1.23 -31.61
N GLU A 46 5.98 -0.17 -31.06
CA GLU A 46 6.34 0.48 -29.79
C GLU A 46 6.58 -0.53 -28.65
N ARG A 47 5.65 -1.47 -28.44
CA ARG A 47 5.77 -2.52 -27.41
C ARG A 47 6.99 -3.42 -27.60
N THR A 48 7.37 -3.70 -28.84
CA THR A 48 8.55 -4.49 -29.18
C THR A 48 9.83 -3.67 -29.02
N LEU A 49 9.81 -2.40 -29.39
CA LEU A 49 10.92 -1.48 -29.17
C LEU A 49 11.23 -1.37 -27.68
N LEU A 50 10.23 -1.02 -26.86
CA LEU A 50 10.35 -0.89 -25.42
C LEU A 50 10.90 -2.17 -24.78
N ARG A 51 10.37 -3.35 -25.15
CA ARG A 51 10.85 -4.65 -24.63
C ARG A 51 12.33 -4.89 -24.94
N LYS A 52 12.83 -4.45 -26.11
CA LYS A 52 14.24 -4.62 -26.49
C LYS A 52 15.17 -3.58 -25.87
N LEU A 53 14.68 -2.37 -25.61
CA LEU A 53 15.50 -1.30 -25.04
C LEU A 53 15.64 -1.40 -23.52
N THR A 54 14.58 -1.80 -22.81
CA THR A 54 14.54 -1.79 -21.34
C THR A 54 15.72 -2.52 -20.65
N PRO A 55 16.13 -3.74 -21.04
CA PRO A 55 17.23 -4.43 -20.36
C PRO A 55 18.54 -3.65 -20.40
N HIS A 56 18.89 -3.10 -21.57
CA HIS A 56 20.17 -2.46 -21.78
C HIS A 56 20.22 -1.02 -21.23
N PHE A 57 19.11 -0.28 -21.29
CA PHE A 57 19.04 0.99 -20.59
C PHE A 57 19.09 0.80 -19.08
N ARG A 58 18.47 -0.28 -18.55
CA ARG A 58 18.55 -0.62 -17.12
C ARG A 58 19.97 -0.94 -16.67
N GLU A 59 20.73 -1.69 -17.46
CA GLU A 59 22.17 -1.94 -17.23
C GLU A 59 22.98 -0.64 -17.23
N ALA A 60 22.63 0.31 -18.11
CA ALA A 60 23.25 1.63 -18.17
C ALA A 60 22.80 2.58 -17.04
N GLY A 61 21.85 2.16 -16.18
CA GLY A 61 21.37 2.96 -15.06
C GLY A 61 20.20 3.90 -15.40
N TYR A 62 19.42 3.59 -16.45
CA TYR A 62 18.29 4.40 -16.91
C TYR A 62 17.00 3.56 -17.01
N GLU A 63 15.87 4.16 -16.67
CA GLU A 63 14.53 3.71 -17.04
C GLU A 63 14.18 4.29 -18.42
N VAL A 64 13.57 3.49 -19.29
CA VAL A 64 13.22 3.91 -20.65
C VAL A 64 11.72 3.84 -20.85
N ASP A 65 11.16 4.88 -21.44
CA ASP A 65 9.77 4.92 -21.93
C ASP A 65 9.75 5.30 -23.41
N VAL A 66 8.67 4.98 -24.12
CA VAL A 66 8.49 5.33 -25.54
C VAL A 66 7.16 6.04 -25.71
N GLU A 67 7.22 7.31 -26.11
CA GLU A 67 6.05 8.13 -26.40
C GLU A 67 5.85 8.26 -27.92
N VAL A 68 4.61 8.23 -28.38
CA VAL A 68 4.25 8.53 -29.77
C VAL A 68 3.90 10.01 -29.86
N VAL A 69 4.53 10.73 -30.77
CA VAL A 69 4.33 12.17 -30.99
C VAL A 69 3.97 12.38 -32.47
N ASP A 70 3.17 13.41 -32.79
CA ASP A 70 2.84 13.75 -34.17
C ASP A 70 4.12 13.90 -35.01
N GLY A 71 4.37 12.91 -35.88
CA GLY A 71 5.57 12.83 -36.73
C GLY A 71 6.67 11.87 -36.28
N GLY A 72 6.47 11.02 -35.26
CA GLY A 72 7.44 9.98 -34.92
C GLY A 72 7.27 9.37 -33.52
N HIS A 73 8.39 8.85 -33.01
CA HIS A 73 8.52 8.23 -31.70
C HIS A 73 9.57 8.98 -30.87
N VAL A 74 9.38 9.04 -29.55
CA VAL A 74 10.34 9.63 -28.62
C VAL A 74 10.68 8.59 -27.55
N VAL A 75 11.93 8.15 -27.53
CA VAL A 75 12.45 7.30 -26.45
C VAL A 75 12.96 8.21 -25.33
N VAL A 76 12.36 8.13 -24.15
CA VAL A 76 12.74 8.93 -22.98
C VAL A 76 13.53 8.03 -22.03
N ALA A 77 14.85 8.23 -21.96
CA ALA A 77 15.71 7.61 -20.97
C ALA A 77 15.86 8.52 -19.74
N THR A 78 15.20 8.13 -18.66
CA THR A 78 15.29 8.80 -17.36
C THR A 78 16.35 8.08 -16.53
N PRO A 79 17.41 8.73 -16.04
CA PRO A 79 18.36 8.07 -15.15
C PRO A 79 17.59 7.53 -13.95
N PHE A 80 17.97 6.34 -13.47
CA PHE A 80 17.53 5.93 -12.15
C PHE A 80 17.96 7.03 -11.20
N ASP A 81 16.98 7.73 -10.67
CA ASP A 81 17.13 8.68 -9.59
C ASP A 81 17.72 7.89 -8.41
N ARG A 82 19.06 7.76 -8.41
CA ARG A 82 19.85 7.55 -7.21
C ARG A 82 19.50 8.78 -6.40
N GLY A 83 18.50 8.61 -5.53
CA GLY A 83 17.81 9.72 -4.91
C GLY A 83 18.82 10.76 -4.47
N ARG A 84 18.58 12.02 -4.84
CA ARG A 84 19.37 13.19 -4.43
C ARG A 84 20.17 12.90 -3.18
N ASP A 85 21.51 12.93 -3.26
CA ASP A 85 22.44 12.69 -2.15
C ASP A 85 22.13 13.63 -0.96
N GLY A 86 21.14 13.27 -0.15
CA GLY A 86 20.53 14.13 0.84
C GLY A 86 19.48 13.42 1.67
N ILE A 87 19.20 13.97 2.85
CA ILE A 87 18.20 13.45 3.79
C ILE A 87 16.81 13.57 3.12
N PRO A 88 15.97 12.51 3.13
CA PRO A 88 14.64 12.54 2.53
C PRO A 88 13.67 13.35 3.42
N TRP A 89 13.84 14.67 3.45
CA TRP A 89 13.11 15.58 4.33
C TRP A 89 11.59 15.45 4.24
N VAL A 90 11.05 15.14 3.05
CA VAL A 90 9.61 14.91 2.88
C VAL A 90 9.17 13.66 3.66
N ASN A 91 9.89 12.54 3.55
CA ASN A 91 9.58 11.33 4.31
C ASN A 91 9.71 11.57 5.82
N VAL A 92 10.75 12.30 6.24
CA VAL A 92 10.97 12.64 7.67
C VAL A 92 9.85 13.53 8.19
N ALA A 93 9.49 14.59 7.46
CA ALA A 93 8.42 15.50 7.85
C ALA A 93 7.05 14.79 7.90
N MET A 94 6.75 13.96 6.91
CA MET A 94 5.52 13.17 6.87
C MET A 94 5.47 12.13 7.99
N PHE A 95 6.60 11.49 8.30
CA PHE A 95 6.70 10.57 9.44
C PHE A 95 6.50 11.31 10.76
N ALA A 96 7.15 12.45 10.97
CA ALA A 96 6.98 13.26 12.18
C ALA A 96 5.55 13.78 12.32
N ALA A 97 4.95 14.27 11.23
CA ALA A 97 3.55 14.70 11.22
C ALA A 97 2.62 13.54 11.57
N THR A 98 2.87 12.34 11.02
CA THR A 98 2.05 11.16 11.32
C THR A 98 2.24 10.70 12.75
N LEU A 99 3.46 10.73 13.27
CA LEU A 99 3.74 10.43 14.67
C LEU A 99 2.95 11.37 15.60
N LEU A 100 2.93 12.66 15.30
CA LEU A 100 2.16 13.64 16.09
C LEU A 100 0.65 13.43 15.96
N SER A 101 0.13 13.16 14.76
CA SER A 101 -1.30 12.91 14.57
C SER A 101 -1.75 11.60 15.22
N THR A 102 -0.96 10.53 15.14
CA THR A 102 -1.23 9.25 15.82
C THR A 102 -1.14 9.37 17.34
N LEU A 103 -0.17 10.12 17.88
CA LEU A 103 -0.11 10.42 19.31
C LEU A 103 -1.32 11.24 19.77
N PHE A 104 -1.72 12.26 18.99
CA PHE A 104 -2.90 13.07 19.28
C PHE A 104 -4.18 12.22 19.31
N VAL A 105 -4.41 11.43 18.26
CA VAL A 105 -5.59 10.56 18.15
C VAL A 105 -5.58 9.48 19.21
N GLY A 106 -4.42 8.88 19.50
CA GLY A 106 -4.26 7.94 20.58
C GLY A 106 -4.61 8.56 21.93
N ALA A 107 -4.06 9.73 22.25
CA ALA A 107 -4.28 10.39 23.54
C ALA A 107 -5.74 10.82 23.71
N TYR A 108 -6.26 11.57 22.74
CA TYR A 108 -7.61 12.13 22.80
C TYR A 108 -8.69 11.07 22.59
N GLY A 109 -8.56 10.25 21.54
CA GLY A 109 -9.61 9.32 21.10
C GLY A 109 -9.60 7.98 21.84
N TRP A 110 -8.42 7.45 22.18
CA TRP A 110 -8.29 6.07 22.68
C TRP A 110 -7.87 5.98 24.14
N TYR A 111 -7.14 6.97 24.66
CA TYR A 111 -6.81 7.09 26.09
C TYR A 111 -7.68 8.12 26.82
N TYR A 112 -8.66 8.71 26.13
CA TYR A 112 -9.63 9.66 26.68
C TYR A 112 -9.01 10.87 27.41
N VAL A 113 -7.82 11.31 27.00
CA VAL A 113 -7.16 12.48 27.58
C VAL A 113 -7.92 13.75 27.15
N PRO A 114 -8.41 14.57 28.09
CA PRO A 114 -9.14 15.79 27.76
C PRO A 114 -8.29 16.80 26.98
N LEU A 115 -8.91 17.52 26.03
CA LEU A 115 -8.21 18.56 25.26
C LEU A 115 -7.60 19.65 26.14
N ALA A 116 -8.26 20.02 27.23
CA ALA A 116 -7.74 20.99 28.19
C ALA A 116 -6.42 20.52 28.83
N GLU A 117 -6.30 19.21 29.14
CA GLU A 117 -5.07 18.64 29.69
C GLU A 117 -3.95 18.67 28.63
N ILE A 118 -4.26 18.29 27.39
CA ILE A 118 -3.31 18.34 26.26
C ILE A 118 -2.82 19.78 26.00
N GLN A 119 -3.72 20.77 26.07
CA GLN A 119 -3.37 22.18 25.90
C GLN A 119 -2.48 22.71 27.04
N SER A 120 -2.76 22.30 28.28
CA SER A 120 -1.98 22.71 29.45
C SER A 120 -0.59 22.05 29.50
N ASN A 121 -0.50 20.80 29.06
CA ASN A 121 0.75 20.04 29.01
C ASN A 121 0.78 19.15 27.75
N PRO A 122 1.39 19.63 26.65
CA PRO A 122 1.49 18.86 25.40
C PRO A 122 2.24 17.53 25.53
N LEU A 123 3.09 17.35 26.56
CA LEU A 123 3.79 16.08 26.80
C LEU A 123 2.84 14.95 27.19
N THR A 124 1.61 15.27 27.61
CA THR A 124 0.57 14.27 27.90
C THR A 124 0.25 13.39 26.68
N LEU A 125 0.50 13.89 25.46
CA LEU A 125 0.39 13.09 24.23
C LEU A 125 1.23 11.81 24.27
N LEU A 126 2.36 11.81 24.99
CA LEU A 126 3.23 10.65 25.13
C LEU A 126 2.56 9.50 25.87
N ARG A 127 1.47 9.70 26.62
CA ARG A 127 0.71 8.59 27.24
C ARG A 127 0.20 7.60 26.18
N ALA A 128 -0.05 8.07 24.96
CA ALA A 128 -0.52 7.25 23.85
C ALA A 128 0.60 6.63 22.99
N TRP A 129 1.84 6.65 23.46
CA TRP A 129 2.95 6.00 22.76
C TRP A 129 2.70 4.50 22.47
N PRO A 130 2.05 3.68 23.34
CA PRO A 130 1.83 2.26 23.03
C PRO A 130 0.89 2.09 21.85
N PHE A 131 -0.20 2.88 21.79
CA PHE A 131 -1.13 2.90 20.65
C PHE A 131 -0.40 3.32 19.37
N THR A 132 0.39 4.39 19.44
CA THR A 132 1.12 4.91 18.29
C THR A 132 2.13 3.90 17.75
N ALA A 133 2.89 3.25 18.65
CA ALA A 133 3.83 2.19 18.31
C ALA A 133 3.12 0.98 17.71
N ALA A 134 1.93 0.63 18.20
CA ALA A 134 1.12 -0.45 17.64
C ALA A 134 0.66 -0.14 16.21
N VAL A 135 0.05 1.02 15.97
CA VAL A 135 -0.46 1.42 14.64
C VAL A 135 0.69 1.60 13.64
N LEU A 136 1.68 2.43 13.97
CA LEU A 136 2.80 2.68 13.06
C LEU A 136 3.70 1.45 12.91
N GLY A 137 3.90 0.67 13.96
CA GLY A 137 4.71 -0.54 13.90
C GLY A 137 4.17 -1.55 12.90
N VAL A 138 2.86 -1.80 12.90
CA VAL A 138 2.25 -2.72 11.93
C VAL A 138 2.35 -2.18 10.50
N LEU A 139 1.95 -0.92 10.27
CA LEU A 139 2.00 -0.32 8.94
C LEU A 139 3.43 -0.25 8.38
N MET A 140 4.38 0.16 9.20
CA MET A 140 5.78 0.23 8.80
C MET A 140 6.36 -1.16 8.57
N THR A 141 6.00 -2.17 9.35
CA THR A 141 6.46 -3.55 9.13
C THR A 141 5.93 -4.11 7.81
N HIS A 142 4.66 -3.83 7.47
CA HIS A 142 4.09 -4.16 6.16
C HIS A 142 4.91 -3.56 5.02
N GLU A 143 5.11 -2.24 5.04
CA GLU A 143 5.87 -1.56 3.99
C GLU A 143 7.34 -2.01 3.96
N LEU A 144 7.97 -2.21 5.13
CA LEU A 144 9.33 -2.75 5.19
C LEU A 144 9.44 -4.16 4.59
N GLY A 145 8.36 -4.95 4.62
CA GLY A 145 8.26 -6.23 3.90
C GLY A 145 8.41 -6.04 2.39
N HIS A 146 7.66 -5.11 1.79
CA HIS A 146 7.83 -4.75 0.37
C HIS A 146 9.22 -4.21 0.07
N TYR A 147 9.73 -3.32 0.92
CA TYR A 147 11.06 -2.73 0.75
C TYR A 147 12.16 -3.81 0.76
N ALA A 148 12.12 -4.73 1.73
CA ALA A 148 13.09 -5.81 1.85
C ALA A 148 13.05 -6.75 0.63
N ALA A 149 11.85 -7.17 0.19
CA ALA A 149 11.69 -8.00 -0.99
C ALA A 149 12.14 -7.27 -2.28
N GLY A 150 11.79 -6.00 -2.42
CA GLY A 150 12.22 -5.17 -3.55
C GLY A 150 13.74 -5.06 -3.63
N ARG A 151 14.40 -4.80 -2.49
CA ARG A 151 15.87 -4.77 -2.41
C ARG A 151 16.51 -6.11 -2.72
N TYR A 152 15.95 -7.20 -2.19
CA TYR A 152 16.43 -8.56 -2.46
C TYR A 152 16.39 -8.90 -3.97
N HIS A 153 15.34 -8.45 -4.67
CA HIS A 153 15.18 -8.66 -6.11
C HIS A 153 15.80 -7.57 -7.00
N GLY A 154 16.54 -6.61 -6.44
CA GLY A 154 17.15 -5.51 -7.22
C GLY A 154 16.13 -4.61 -7.93
N VAL A 155 14.92 -4.50 -7.38
CA VAL A 155 13.87 -3.59 -7.85
C VAL A 155 14.01 -2.26 -7.10
N PRO A 156 14.08 -1.11 -7.81
CA PRO A 156 14.19 0.19 -7.17
C PRO A 156 12.90 0.53 -6.42
N VAL A 157 12.98 0.51 -5.09
CA VAL A 157 11.89 0.81 -4.16
C VAL A 157 12.22 2.07 -3.36
N SER A 158 11.23 2.95 -3.18
CA SER A 158 11.38 4.12 -2.31
C SER A 158 11.37 3.71 -0.83
N LEU A 159 11.83 4.62 0.03
CA LEU A 159 11.49 4.53 1.45
C LEU A 159 9.97 4.70 1.63
N PRO A 160 9.38 4.09 2.67
CA PRO A 160 7.99 4.31 3.01
C PRO A 160 7.74 5.78 3.33
N TYR A 161 6.59 6.28 2.90
CA TYR A 161 6.05 7.56 3.33
C TYR A 161 4.72 7.30 4.01
N VAL A 162 4.56 7.79 5.24
CA VAL A 162 3.34 7.63 6.04
C VAL A 162 2.49 8.88 5.88
N ILE A 163 1.18 8.73 5.73
CA ILE A 163 0.27 9.84 5.44
C ILE A 163 -0.46 10.25 6.73
N PRO A 164 -0.21 11.45 7.28
CA PRO A 164 -0.85 11.89 8.51
C PRO A 164 -2.35 12.11 8.28
N PHE A 165 -3.14 11.74 9.26
CA PHE A 165 -4.59 11.97 9.25
C PHE A 165 -5.12 12.05 10.67
N ILE A 166 -6.29 12.64 10.89
CA ILE A 166 -6.80 12.87 12.25
C ILE A 166 -7.89 11.87 12.65
N PHE A 167 -8.60 11.22 11.73
CA PHE A 167 -9.70 10.33 12.11
C PHE A 167 -9.72 9.01 11.35
N PRO A 168 -9.91 7.83 11.96
CA PRO A 168 -10.01 7.54 13.39
C PRO A 168 -8.69 7.06 14.02
N PHE A 169 -7.61 6.88 13.25
CA PHE A 169 -6.39 6.19 13.71
C PHE A 169 -5.12 7.04 13.71
N GLY A 170 -5.19 8.29 13.27
CA GLY A 170 -4.01 9.15 13.20
C GLY A 170 -3.20 9.05 11.90
N THR A 171 -3.60 8.18 10.97
CA THR A 171 -2.91 7.93 9.69
C THR A 171 -3.87 7.39 8.65
N LEU A 172 -3.62 7.68 7.36
CA LEU A 172 -4.28 7.02 6.22
C LEU A 172 -3.56 5.76 5.74
N GLY A 173 -2.43 5.43 6.35
CA GLY A 173 -1.56 4.33 5.96
C GLY A 173 -0.15 4.80 5.60
N ALA A 174 0.66 3.86 5.18
CA ALA A 174 1.96 4.09 4.59
C ALA A 174 1.97 3.52 3.18
N VAL A 175 2.79 4.09 2.30
CA VAL A 175 2.91 3.61 0.93
C VAL A 175 4.38 3.63 0.52
N ILE A 176 4.78 2.66 -0.27
CA ILE A 176 6.03 2.65 -1.03
C ILE A 176 5.74 2.86 -2.51
N ARG A 177 6.62 3.62 -3.18
CA ARG A 177 6.61 3.70 -4.63
C ARG A 177 7.64 2.72 -5.20
N ILE A 178 7.14 1.74 -5.95
CA ILE A 178 7.96 0.88 -6.81
C ILE A 178 8.13 1.60 -8.15
N ARG A 179 9.38 1.73 -8.62
CA ARG A 179 9.70 2.38 -9.91
C ARG A 179 10.08 1.33 -10.94
N GLY A 180 9.78 1.58 -12.22
CA GLY A 180 10.08 0.63 -13.29
C GLY A 180 9.10 -0.51 -13.45
N ARG A 181 9.23 -1.19 -14.58
CA ARG A 181 8.49 -2.40 -14.91
C ARG A 181 9.02 -3.58 -14.08
N MET A 182 8.11 -4.38 -13.53
CA MET A 182 8.46 -5.57 -12.75
C MET A 182 9.19 -6.60 -13.60
N PRO A 183 10.31 -7.19 -13.14
CA PRO A 183 11.12 -8.10 -13.95
C PRO A 183 10.38 -9.36 -14.38
N SER A 184 9.63 -10.00 -13.49
CA SER A 184 8.89 -11.24 -13.78
C SER A 184 7.69 -11.39 -12.86
N ARG A 185 6.77 -12.30 -13.19
CA ARG A 185 5.66 -12.69 -12.30
C ARG A 185 6.13 -13.23 -10.95
N LYS A 186 7.29 -13.89 -10.91
CA LYS A 186 7.86 -14.41 -9.65
C LYS A 186 8.26 -13.26 -8.72
N VAL A 187 8.95 -12.24 -9.25
CA VAL A 187 9.33 -11.05 -8.48
C VAL A 187 8.11 -10.23 -8.08
N LEU A 188 7.12 -10.09 -8.98
CA LEU A 188 5.85 -9.44 -8.68
C LEU A 188 5.13 -10.13 -7.51
N PHE A 189 5.09 -11.47 -7.50
CA PHE A 189 4.51 -12.24 -6.41
C PHE A 189 5.28 -12.07 -5.11
N ASP A 190 6.60 -12.25 -5.15
CA ASP A 190 7.45 -12.23 -3.95
C ASP A 190 7.37 -10.85 -3.26
N ILE A 191 7.38 -9.75 -4.02
CA ILE A 191 7.19 -8.39 -3.48
C ILE A 191 5.75 -8.18 -3.00
N GLY A 192 4.74 -8.57 -3.79
CA GLY A 192 3.33 -8.40 -3.43
C GLY A 192 2.92 -9.19 -2.19
N ALA A 193 3.50 -10.37 -1.95
CA ALA A 193 3.20 -11.18 -0.77
C ALA A 193 3.99 -10.75 0.48
N ALA A 194 5.21 -10.22 0.31
CA ALA A 194 6.08 -9.89 1.44
C ALA A 194 5.48 -8.86 2.41
N GLY A 195 4.81 -7.83 1.90
CA GLY A 195 4.17 -6.82 2.74
C GLY A 195 3.05 -7.39 3.59
N PRO A 196 2.00 -7.99 3.00
CA PRO A 196 0.91 -8.62 3.74
C PRO A 196 1.38 -9.68 4.74
N ILE A 197 2.38 -10.50 4.40
CA ILE A 197 2.92 -11.50 5.33
C ILE A 197 3.59 -10.83 6.53
N ALA A 198 4.44 -9.81 6.29
CA ALA A 198 5.11 -9.07 7.35
C ALA A 198 4.11 -8.28 8.23
N GLY A 199 3.13 -7.64 7.59
CA GLY A 199 2.05 -6.92 8.25
C GLY A 199 1.16 -7.83 9.09
N LEU A 200 0.77 -9.00 8.58
CA LEU A 200 0.03 -10.02 9.33
C LEU A 200 0.81 -10.52 10.54
N PHE A 201 2.10 -10.81 10.38
CA PHE A 201 2.94 -11.23 11.50
C PHE A 201 3.00 -10.14 12.59
N ALA A 202 3.28 -8.89 12.21
CA ALA A 202 3.29 -7.77 13.16
C ALA A 202 1.93 -7.58 13.83
N THR A 203 0.83 -7.72 13.06
CA THR A 203 -0.54 -7.62 13.55
C THR A 203 -0.84 -8.67 14.61
N VAL A 204 -0.44 -9.93 14.40
CA VAL A 204 -0.62 -11.02 15.37
C VAL A 204 0.13 -10.71 16.66
N VAL A 205 1.41 -10.28 16.56
CA VAL A 205 2.24 -9.93 17.72
C VAL A 205 1.64 -8.75 18.50
N VAL A 206 1.28 -7.67 17.81
CA VAL A 206 0.71 -6.47 18.44
C VAL A 206 -0.64 -6.77 19.08
N THR A 207 -1.48 -7.58 18.44
CA THR A 207 -2.78 -8.00 19.00
C THR A 207 -2.57 -8.83 20.27
N ALA A 208 -1.63 -9.78 20.25
CA ALA A 208 -1.31 -10.61 21.41
C ALA A 208 -0.79 -9.76 22.58
N ILE A 209 0.10 -8.80 22.31
CA ILE A 209 0.57 -7.84 23.32
C ILE A 209 -0.61 -7.02 23.86
N GLY A 210 -1.44 -6.45 22.97
CA GLY A 210 -2.57 -5.62 23.36
C GLY A 210 -3.58 -6.33 24.24
N LEU A 211 -3.90 -7.59 23.93
CA LEU A 211 -4.81 -8.42 24.73
C LEU A 211 -4.21 -8.86 26.07
N SER A 212 -2.89 -8.82 26.20
CA SER A 212 -2.17 -9.18 27.43
C SER A 212 -1.93 -7.98 28.35
N LEU A 213 -2.30 -6.77 27.91
CA LEU A 213 -2.23 -5.55 28.71
C LEU A 213 -3.54 -5.34 29.48
N ASP A 214 -3.44 -4.70 30.65
CA ASP A 214 -4.61 -4.40 31.47
C ASP A 214 -5.61 -3.51 30.71
N PRO A 215 -6.94 -3.73 30.88
CA PRO A 215 -7.95 -2.87 30.30
C PRO A 215 -7.84 -1.45 30.84
N ILE A 216 -8.26 -0.48 30.03
CA ILE A 216 -8.31 0.92 30.43
C ILE A 216 -9.71 1.29 30.91
N GLN A 217 -9.76 2.29 31.79
CA GLN A 217 -11.03 2.83 32.28
C GLN A 217 -11.61 3.84 31.29
N VAL A 218 -12.88 3.67 30.97
CA VAL A 218 -13.68 4.62 30.20
C VAL A 218 -14.24 5.67 31.19
N PRO A 219 -14.10 6.98 30.91
CA PRO A 219 -14.68 8.02 31.73
C PRO A 219 -16.18 7.78 32.01
N ALA A 220 -16.62 8.04 33.24
CA ALA A 220 -18.00 7.78 33.66
C ALA A 220 -19.01 8.57 32.81
N GLU A 221 -18.63 9.74 32.33
CA GLU A 221 -19.44 10.57 31.44
C GLU A 221 -19.71 9.86 30.10
N LEU A 222 -18.71 9.19 29.52
CA LEU A 222 -18.88 8.39 28.31
C LEU A 222 -19.62 7.09 28.61
N ALA A 223 -19.25 6.40 29.69
CA ALA A 223 -19.83 5.11 30.06
C ALA A 223 -21.33 5.22 30.40
N ASN A 224 -21.77 6.37 30.92
CA ASN A 224 -23.17 6.65 31.24
C ASN A 224 -23.88 7.52 30.18
N SER A 225 -23.19 7.92 29.11
CA SER A 225 -23.82 8.71 28.05
C SER A 225 -24.82 7.84 27.28
N SER A 226 -26.04 8.34 27.12
CA SER A 226 -27.07 7.76 26.24
C SER A 226 -26.87 8.15 24.76
N GLY A 227 -25.66 8.61 24.42
CA GLY A 227 -25.28 9.00 23.07
C GLY A 227 -24.93 7.80 22.20
N ALA A 228 -24.83 8.04 20.89
CA ALA A 228 -24.43 7.01 19.96
C ALA A 228 -22.93 6.67 20.14
N VAL A 229 -22.61 5.40 20.41
CA VAL A 229 -21.23 4.94 20.62
C VAL A 229 -20.73 4.21 19.37
N ILE A 230 -19.52 4.55 18.93
CA ILE A 230 -18.85 3.85 17.83
C ILE A 230 -18.26 2.54 18.39
N ARG A 231 -18.77 1.40 17.92
CA ARG A 231 -18.23 0.07 18.21
C ARG A 231 -17.39 -0.43 17.05
N PHE A 232 -16.18 -0.89 17.38
CA PHE A 232 -15.32 -1.64 16.47
C PHE A 232 -15.56 -3.13 16.72
N ASN A 233 -16.08 -3.85 15.72
CA ASN A 233 -16.30 -5.28 15.85
C ASN A 233 -14.98 -6.05 15.69
N ASN A 234 -14.88 -7.23 16.31
CA ASN A 234 -13.65 -8.02 16.32
C ASN A 234 -13.54 -8.90 15.08
N PRO A 235 -12.45 -8.82 14.30
CA PRO A 235 -12.22 -9.76 13.21
C PRO A 235 -12.02 -11.18 13.72
N PRO A 236 -12.36 -12.22 12.93
CA PRO A 236 -12.14 -13.61 13.31
C PRO A 236 -10.71 -13.92 13.78
N LEU A 237 -9.70 -13.28 13.18
CA LEU A 237 -8.31 -13.42 13.60
C LEU A 237 -8.07 -12.88 15.02
N LEU A 238 -8.70 -11.77 15.40
CA LEU A 238 -8.60 -11.20 16.74
C LEU A 238 -9.20 -12.16 17.77
N ASP A 239 -10.41 -12.67 17.51
CA ASP A 239 -11.07 -13.63 18.41
C ASP A 239 -10.29 -14.94 18.50
N PHE A 240 -9.65 -15.39 17.41
CA PHE A 240 -8.77 -16.56 17.43
C PHE A 240 -7.54 -16.35 18.33
N ILE A 241 -6.87 -15.19 18.23
CA ILE A 241 -5.72 -14.85 19.08
C ILE A 241 -6.17 -14.76 20.55
N ALA A 242 -7.29 -14.10 20.82
CA ALA A 242 -7.82 -13.96 22.16
C ALA A 242 -8.19 -15.32 22.78
N GLY A 243 -8.85 -16.19 22.02
CA GLY A 243 -9.16 -17.55 22.42
C GLY A 243 -7.90 -18.39 22.70
N ALA A 244 -6.86 -18.25 21.87
CA ALA A 244 -5.59 -18.93 22.08
C ALA A 244 -4.84 -18.46 23.35
N LEU A 245 -5.00 -17.19 23.72
CA LEU A 245 -4.40 -16.59 24.93
C LEU A 245 -5.28 -16.72 26.17
N GLY A 246 -6.53 -17.16 26.03
CA GLY A 246 -7.52 -17.17 27.11
C GLY A 246 -7.89 -15.77 27.61
N GLN A 247 -7.76 -14.74 26.77
CA GLN A 247 -8.04 -13.35 27.13
C GLN A 247 -9.43 -12.92 26.63
N PRO A 248 -10.16 -12.09 27.38
CA PRO A 248 -11.43 -11.54 26.93
C PRO A 248 -11.20 -10.46 25.86
N THR A 249 -12.09 -10.40 24.87
CA THR A 249 -12.13 -9.31 23.88
C THR A 249 -13.18 -8.25 24.20
N SER A 250 -14.02 -8.50 25.21
CA SER A 250 -15.01 -7.58 25.73
C SER A 250 -15.15 -7.75 27.24
N TYR A 251 -15.50 -6.67 27.92
CA TYR A 251 -15.65 -6.64 29.37
C TYR A 251 -17.12 -6.40 29.71
N GLY A 252 -17.62 -7.12 30.72
CA GLY A 252 -19.01 -6.96 31.19
C GLY A 252 -19.26 -5.64 31.93
N ASP A 253 -18.22 -5.01 32.46
CA ASP A 253 -18.28 -3.68 33.05
C ASP A 253 -18.17 -2.61 31.93
N PRO A 254 -19.20 -1.77 31.72
CA PRO A 254 -19.17 -0.68 30.74
C PRO A 254 -18.06 0.36 30.97
N ARG A 255 -17.45 0.38 32.16
CA ARG A 255 -16.32 1.26 32.49
C ARG A 255 -14.98 0.69 32.05
N LEU A 256 -14.92 -0.55 31.58
CA LEU A 256 -13.68 -1.18 31.12
C LEU A 256 -13.73 -1.41 29.61
N THR A 257 -12.64 -1.07 28.93
CA THR A 257 -12.44 -1.39 27.52
C THR A 257 -11.04 -1.96 27.30
N ALA A 258 -10.88 -2.73 26.22
CA ALA A 258 -9.61 -3.32 25.85
C ALA A 258 -8.53 -2.25 25.70
N HIS A 259 -7.29 -2.62 26.01
CA HIS A 259 -6.17 -1.70 25.91
C HIS A 259 -6.04 -1.17 24.47
N PRO A 260 -5.80 0.15 24.24
CA PRO A 260 -5.73 0.74 22.89
C PRO A 260 -4.76 0.07 21.92
N VAL A 261 -3.76 -0.66 22.40
CA VAL A 261 -2.85 -1.46 21.56
C VAL A 261 -3.61 -2.53 20.75
N VAL A 262 -4.73 -3.07 21.27
CA VAL A 262 -5.61 -3.99 20.53
C VAL A 262 -6.15 -3.34 19.26
N ILE A 263 -6.44 -2.03 19.31
CA ILE A 263 -6.88 -1.27 18.14
C ILE A 263 -5.76 -1.13 17.11
N GLY A 264 -4.49 -1.04 17.52
CA GLY A 264 -3.37 -1.11 16.58
C GLY A 264 -3.33 -2.44 15.81
N GLY A 265 -3.62 -3.55 16.50
CA GLY A 265 -3.82 -4.85 15.87
C GLY A 265 -5.03 -4.87 14.93
N TRP A 266 -6.17 -4.34 15.36
CA TRP A 266 -7.37 -4.21 14.53
C TRP A 266 -7.11 -3.40 13.25
N VAL A 267 -6.39 -2.28 13.36
CA VAL A 267 -5.97 -1.46 12.21
C VAL A 267 -5.10 -2.27 11.26
N GLY A 268 -4.16 -3.05 11.79
CA GLY A 268 -3.36 -3.99 11.01
C GLY A 268 -4.17 -4.99 10.19
N MET A 269 -5.17 -5.63 10.83
CA MET A 269 -6.09 -6.56 10.17
C MET A 269 -6.89 -5.84 9.09
N PHE A 270 -7.40 -4.64 9.40
CA PHE A 270 -8.19 -3.85 8.47
C PHE A 270 -7.39 -3.45 7.21
N PHE A 271 -6.19 -2.89 7.37
CA PHE A 271 -5.32 -2.56 6.24
C PHE A 271 -4.88 -3.79 5.45
N THR A 272 -4.67 -4.93 6.12
CA THR A 272 -4.38 -6.20 5.45
C THR A 272 -5.50 -6.61 4.49
N VAL A 273 -6.77 -6.53 4.92
CA VAL A 273 -7.93 -6.84 4.07
C VAL A 273 -7.93 -5.95 2.83
N LEU A 274 -7.74 -4.65 3.03
CA LEU A 274 -7.75 -3.67 1.95
C LEU A 274 -6.62 -3.91 0.95
N ASN A 275 -5.41 -4.14 1.44
CA ASN A 275 -4.25 -4.43 0.60
C ASN A 275 -4.37 -5.77 -0.12
N LEU A 276 -5.05 -6.77 0.47
CA LEU A 276 -5.30 -8.06 -0.17
C LEU A 276 -6.53 -8.07 -1.10
N LEU A 277 -7.21 -6.94 -1.33
CA LEU A 277 -8.24 -6.91 -2.37
C LEU A 277 -7.61 -7.23 -3.75
N PRO A 278 -8.19 -8.17 -4.52
CA PRO A 278 -7.56 -8.65 -5.75
C PRO A 278 -7.83 -7.71 -6.95
N VAL A 279 -7.45 -6.43 -6.82
CA VAL A 279 -7.76 -5.37 -7.79
C VAL A 279 -6.56 -4.45 -8.05
N GLY A 280 -6.33 -4.16 -9.34
CA GLY A 280 -5.25 -3.30 -9.87
C GLY A 280 -3.88 -3.47 -9.19
N GLN A 281 -3.36 -2.39 -8.62
CA GLN A 281 -2.00 -2.28 -8.07
C GLN A 281 -1.91 -2.54 -6.56
N LEU A 282 -3.00 -2.95 -5.91
CA LEU A 282 -2.95 -3.40 -4.52
C LEU A 282 -2.14 -4.71 -4.43
N ASP A 283 -1.67 -5.05 -3.23
CA ASP A 283 -0.84 -6.24 -3.01
C ASP A 283 -1.53 -7.53 -3.45
N GLY A 284 -2.81 -7.67 -3.11
CA GLY A 284 -3.67 -8.76 -3.58
C GLY A 284 -3.81 -8.78 -5.10
N GLY A 285 -3.90 -7.59 -5.73
CA GLY A 285 -3.87 -7.43 -7.18
C GLY A 285 -2.57 -7.97 -7.80
N HIS A 286 -1.41 -7.61 -7.24
CA HIS A 286 -0.11 -8.12 -7.67
C HIS A 286 0.02 -9.63 -7.48
N MET A 287 -0.42 -10.17 -6.34
CA MET A 287 -0.40 -11.60 -6.07
C MET A 287 -1.30 -12.37 -7.03
N VAL A 288 -2.55 -11.94 -7.23
CA VAL A 288 -3.48 -12.58 -8.19
C VAL A 288 -2.96 -12.44 -9.62
N ARG A 289 -2.40 -11.29 -10.01
CA ARG A 289 -1.81 -11.07 -11.35
C ARG A 289 -0.63 -12.00 -11.59
N ALA A 290 0.18 -12.23 -10.58
CA ALA A 290 1.26 -13.19 -10.67
C ALA A 290 0.72 -14.62 -10.73
N MET A 291 -0.27 -15.00 -9.91
CA MET A 291 -0.84 -16.35 -9.83
C MET A 291 -1.62 -16.75 -11.08
N LEU A 292 -2.55 -15.91 -11.52
CA LEU A 292 -3.50 -16.20 -12.59
C LEU A 292 -3.12 -15.62 -13.95
N GLY A 293 -2.08 -14.79 -14.01
CA GLY A 293 -1.67 -14.11 -15.24
C GLY A 293 -2.74 -13.08 -15.68
N PRO A 294 -3.00 -12.94 -17.00
CA PRO A 294 -3.97 -11.98 -17.53
C PRO A 294 -5.42 -12.16 -17.01
N ARG A 295 -5.78 -13.36 -16.51
CA ARG A 295 -7.11 -13.61 -15.92
C ARG A 295 -7.41 -12.76 -14.69
N GLN A 296 -6.40 -12.13 -14.09
CA GLN A 296 -6.61 -11.19 -13.00
C GLN A 296 -7.52 -10.03 -13.40
N GLU A 297 -7.53 -9.58 -14.66
CA GLU A 297 -8.41 -8.48 -15.10
C GLU A 297 -9.89 -8.81 -14.87
N THR A 298 -10.27 -10.07 -15.13
CA THR A 298 -11.63 -10.56 -14.88
C THR A 298 -11.94 -10.59 -13.39
N VAL A 299 -10.99 -11.07 -12.56
CA VAL A 299 -11.17 -11.09 -11.10
C VAL A 299 -11.28 -9.67 -10.54
N ALA A 300 -10.42 -8.77 -10.98
CA ALA A 300 -10.38 -7.37 -10.56
C ALA A 300 -11.68 -6.63 -10.92
N ALA A 301 -12.27 -6.90 -12.08
CA ALA A 301 -13.54 -6.31 -12.49
C ALA A 301 -14.71 -6.73 -11.59
N LEU A 302 -14.64 -7.88 -10.91
CA LEU A 302 -15.68 -8.34 -9.98
C LEU A 302 -15.58 -7.69 -8.60
N VAL A 303 -14.39 -7.23 -8.19
CA VAL A 303 -14.15 -6.69 -6.83
C VAL A 303 -15.04 -5.49 -6.52
N PRO A 304 -15.13 -4.44 -7.37
CA PRO A 304 -15.99 -3.30 -7.08
C PRO A 304 -17.47 -3.71 -6.94
N GLY A 305 -17.94 -4.60 -7.83
CA GLY A 305 -19.30 -5.12 -7.77
C GLY A 305 -19.59 -5.85 -6.46
N ALA A 306 -18.65 -6.65 -5.97
CA ALA A 306 -18.77 -7.34 -4.68
C ALA A 306 -18.82 -6.35 -3.50
N LEU A 307 -17.97 -5.30 -3.51
CA LEU A 307 -17.97 -4.28 -2.46
C LEU A 307 -19.27 -3.45 -2.44
N PHE A 308 -19.78 -3.08 -3.61
CA PHE A 308 -21.09 -2.41 -3.71
C PHE A 308 -22.24 -3.34 -3.30
N ALA A 309 -22.17 -4.63 -3.62
CA ALA A 309 -23.16 -5.60 -3.17
C ALA A 309 -23.15 -5.75 -1.64
N ILE A 310 -21.98 -5.76 -1.01
CA ILE A 310 -21.84 -5.73 0.46
C ILE A 310 -22.47 -4.45 1.02
N ALA A 311 -22.13 -3.28 0.48
CA ALA A 311 -22.71 -2.01 0.92
C ALA A 311 -24.24 -2.00 0.79
N ALA A 312 -24.78 -2.45 -0.35
CA ALA A 312 -26.21 -2.55 -0.59
C ALA A 312 -26.89 -3.54 0.35
N TYR A 313 -26.29 -4.70 0.60
CA TYR A 313 -26.79 -5.67 1.58
C TYR A 313 -26.88 -5.06 2.99
N LEU A 314 -25.83 -4.36 3.42
CA LEU A 314 -25.83 -3.70 4.73
C LEU A 314 -26.89 -2.61 4.85
N TYR A 315 -27.10 -1.83 3.79
CA TYR A 315 -28.10 -0.76 3.80
C TYR A 315 -29.53 -1.31 3.74
N PHE A 316 -29.84 -2.13 2.73
CA PHE A 316 -31.21 -2.54 2.44
C PHE A 316 -31.69 -3.73 3.29
N TRP A 317 -30.81 -4.67 3.66
CA TRP A 317 -31.20 -5.87 4.43
C TRP A 317 -30.86 -5.76 5.91
N ARG A 318 -29.74 -5.13 6.27
CA ARG A 318 -29.34 -4.97 7.68
C ARG A 318 -29.83 -3.64 8.28
N GLY A 319 -30.36 -2.72 7.46
CA GLY A 319 -30.88 -1.44 7.90
C GLY A 319 -29.82 -0.50 8.48
N LEU A 320 -28.54 -0.72 8.16
CA LEU A 320 -27.42 0.04 8.70
C LEU A 320 -27.26 1.39 7.98
N GLY A 321 -26.85 2.41 8.72
CA GLY A 321 -26.56 3.74 8.20
C GLY A 321 -25.25 3.83 7.40
N LEU A 322 -25.06 4.96 6.69
CA LEU A 322 -23.80 5.24 5.97
C LEU A 322 -22.57 5.28 6.89
N ASN A 323 -22.76 5.67 8.14
CA ASN A 323 -21.76 5.69 9.21
C ASN A 323 -21.49 4.31 9.84
N GLU A 324 -22.23 3.27 9.47
CA GLU A 324 -22.13 1.91 10.03
C GLU A 324 -21.57 0.93 8.98
N SER A 325 -20.38 1.21 8.48
CA SER A 325 -19.67 0.42 7.45
C SER A 325 -20.27 0.43 6.03
N VAL A 326 -21.52 0.85 5.82
CA VAL A 326 -22.10 0.99 4.47
C VAL A 326 -21.27 1.97 3.62
N GLY A 327 -21.02 3.17 4.15
CA GLY A 327 -20.23 4.20 3.47
C GLY A 327 -18.79 3.76 3.25
N LEU A 328 -18.22 2.97 4.18
CA LEU A 328 -16.89 2.41 4.06
C LEU A 328 -16.77 1.49 2.85
N TRP A 329 -17.67 0.51 2.71
CA TRP A 329 -17.65 -0.43 1.59
C TRP A 329 -18.01 0.24 0.26
N ALA A 330 -18.94 1.21 0.27
CA ALA A 330 -19.26 2.00 -0.92
C ALA A 330 -18.05 2.83 -1.39
N PHE A 331 -17.35 3.50 -0.47
CA PHE A 331 -16.13 4.24 -0.77
C PHE A 331 -15.06 3.33 -1.37
N TRP A 332 -14.81 2.17 -0.75
CA TRP A 332 -13.86 1.19 -1.28
C TRP A 332 -14.31 0.57 -2.60
N GLY A 333 -15.61 0.44 -2.86
CA GLY A 333 -16.15 0.07 -4.17
C GLY A 333 -15.77 1.08 -5.25
N VAL A 334 -16.00 2.38 -5.00
CA VAL A 334 -15.59 3.46 -5.91
C VAL A 334 -14.07 3.46 -6.12
N PHE A 335 -13.30 3.36 -5.03
CA PHE A 335 -11.85 3.35 -5.09
C PHE A 335 -11.31 2.14 -5.88
N ALA A 336 -11.87 0.94 -5.64
CA ALA A 336 -11.54 -0.27 -6.38
C ALA A 336 -11.89 -0.14 -7.86
N THR A 337 -12.99 0.54 -8.22
CA THR A 337 -13.34 0.84 -9.62
C THR A 337 -12.25 1.69 -10.28
N VAL A 338 -11.82 2.78 -9.63
CA VAL A 338 -10.74 3.64 -10.16
C VAL A 338 -9.44 2.86 -10.35
N ILE A 339 -9.07 2.02 -9.37
CA ILE A 339 -7.87 1.18 -9.45
C ILE A 339 -7.99 0.11 -10.55
N ALA A 340 -9.17 -0.51 -10.71
CA ALA A 340 -9.40 -1.50 -11.76
C ALA A 340 -9.24 -0.89 -13.16
N PHE A 341 -9.66 0.36 -13.36
CA PHE A 341 -9.49 1.08 -14.63
C PHE A 341 -8.03 1.33 -15.01
N ASN A 342 -7.13 1.47 -14.04
CA ASN A 342 -5.69 1.61 -14.29
C ASN A 342 -5.03 0.30 -14.76
N GLY A 343 -5.73 -0.82 -14.64
CA GLY A 343 -5.26 -2.14 -15.06
C GLY A 343 -4.22 -2.78 -14.14
N PRO A 344 -3.86 -4.05 -14.39
CA PRO A 344 -2.85 -4.76 -13.62
C PRO A 344 -1.42 -4.33 -13.89
N ALA A 345 -0.53 -4.76 -13.00
CA ALA A 345 0.90 -4.78 -13.28
C ALA A 345 1.22 -5.62 -14.52
N ASN A 346 2.17 -5.13 -15.33
CA ASN A 346 2.62 -5.75 -16.57
C ASN A 346 4.07 -6.22 -16.42
N PRO A 347 4.34 -7.43 -15.88
CA PRO A 347 5.71 -7.92 -15.73
C PRO A 347 6.40 -8.11 -17.09
N ALA A 348 7.73 -8.06 -17.12
CA ALA A 348 8.49 -8.24 -18.37
C ALA A 348 8.55 -9.71 -18.81
N ASP A 349 8.71 -10.61 -17.84
CA ASP A 349 8.59 -12.06 -17.99
C ASP A 349 7.27 -12.59 -17.42
N GLU A 350 6.53 -13.34 -18.24
CA GLU A 350 5.20 -13.89 -17.96
C GLU A 350 5.21 -15.37 -17.56
N ASP A 351 6.38 -15.96 -17.31
CA ASP A 351 6.51 -17.33 -16.83
C ASP A 351 5.70 -17.60 -15.56
N GLY A 352 5.09 -18.78 -15.51
CA GLY A 352 4.27 -19.21 -14.38
C GLY A 352 5.03 -19.31 -13.07
N LEU A 353 4.27 -19.28 -11.98
CA LEU A 353 4.79 -19.52 -10.63
C LEU A 353 4.90 -21.03 -10.36
N GLY A 354 5.92 -21.41 -9.61
CA GLY A 354 6.00 -22.76 -9.05
C GLY A 354 4.98 -22.96 -7.92
N LEU A 355 4.61 -24.22 -7.68
CA LEU A 355 3.67 -24.63 -6.62
C LEU A 355 3.95 -24.01 -5.23
N PRO A 356 5.21 -23.87 -4.77
CA PRO A 356 5.46 -23.27 -3.45
C PRO A 356 4.92 -21.85 -3.31
N ARG A 357 5.03 -21.02 -4.37
CA ARG A 357 4.52 -19.64 -4.35
C ARG A 357 3.00 -19.60 -4.39
N ILE A 358 2.39 -20.50 -5.18
CA ILE A 358 0.92 -20.63 -5.19
C ILE A 358 0.40 -20.99 -3.80
N ALA A 359 1.06 -21.93 -3.11
CA ALA A 359 0.71 -22.32 -1.74
C ALA A 359 0.84 -21.14 -0.76
N VAL A 360 1.96 -20.41 -0.80
CA VAL A 360 2.15 -19.20 0.02
C VAL A 360 1.05 -18.16 -0.26
N GLY A 361 0.69 -17.95 -1.51
CA GLY A 361 -0.36 -17.03 -1.91
C GLY A 361 -1.72 -17.45 -1.35
N ALA A 362 -2.08 -18.72 -1.50
CA ALA A 362 -3.32 -19.27 -0.96
C ALA A 362 -3.40 -19.15 0.56
N VAL A 363 -2.32 -19.47 1.28
CA VAL A 363 -2.25 -19.30 2.75
C VAL A 363 -2.39 -17.83 3.14
N THR A 364 -1.72 -16.93 2.44
CA THR A 364 -1.79 -15.48 2.72
C THR A 364 -3.21 -14.95 2.54
N PHE A 365 -3.91 -15.33 1.46
CA PHE A 365 -5.33 -14.98 1.28
C PHE A 365 -6.23 -15.63 2.33
N ALA A 366 -5.96 -16.87 2.73
CA ALA A 366 -6.74 -17.55 3.76
C ALA A 366 -6.61 -16.86 5.13
N VAL A 367 -5.40 -16.49 5.54
CA VAL A 367 -5.16 -15.74 6.79
C VAL A 367 -5.70 -14.32 6.66
N GLY A 368 -5.54 -13.67 5.50
CA GLY A 368 -6.15 -12.38 5.21
C GLY A 368 -7.68 -12.39 5.29
N ALA A 369 -8.33 -13.49 4.90
CA ALA A 369 -9.77 -13.65 5.04
C ALA A 369 -10.22 -13.70 6.51
N LEU A 370 -9.38 -14.19 7.43
CA LEU A 370 -9.66 -14.11 8.88
C LEU A 370 -9.63 -12.68 9.41
N CYS A 371 -9.03 -11.74 8.67
CA CYS A 371 -9.05 -10.32 9.01
C CYS A 371 -10.33 -9.61 8.51
N PHE A 372 -11.10 -10.24 7.61
CA PHE A 372 -12.28 -9.64 7.02
C PHE A 372 -13.45 -9.59 8.01
N LEU A 373 -14.16 -8.46 8.01
CA LEU A 373 -15.40 -8.26 8.73
C LEU A 373 -16.44 -7.66 7.81
N LEU A 374 -17.67 -8.15 7.91
CA LEU A 374 -18.76 -7.56 7.14
C LEU A 374 -19.14 -6.16 7.68
N VAL A 375 -19.13 -5.98 9.00
CA VAL A 375 -19.44 -4.70 9.67
C VAL A 375 -18.26 -4.33 10.59
N PRO A 376 -17.16 -3.76 10.06
CA PRO A 376 -16.02 -3.36 10.88
C PRO A 376 -16.38 -2.31 11.95
N ILE A 377 -17.17 -1.31 11.56
CA ILE A 377 -17.55 -0.15 12.38
C ILE A 377 -19.07 -0.05 12.44
N GLN A 378 -19.61 0.06 13.65
CA GLN A 378 -21.04 0.18 13.89
C GLN A 378 -21.31 1.32 14.87
N VAL A 379 -22.43 2.01 14.72
CA VAL A 379 -22.85 3.09 15.63
C VAL A 379 -24.06 2.60 16.38
N ILE A 380 -23.87 2.31 17.66
CA ILE A 380 -24.93 1.75 18.48
C ILE A 380 -25.57 2.88 19.27
N GLY A 381 -26.84 3.14 18.97
CA GLY A 381 -27.69 3.99 19.81
C GLY A 381 -28.03 3.27 21.11
N ALA A 382 -28.12 4.03 22.21
CA ALA A 382 -28.55 3.52 23.51
C ALA A 382 -30.00 2.99 23.48
#